data_AF-A0A316ICT6-F1
#
_entry.id   AF-A0A316ICT6-F1
#
_cell.length_a   1.000
_cell.length_b   1.000
_cell.length_c   1.000
_cell.angle_alpha   90.00
_cell.angle_beta   90.00
_cell.angle_gamma   90.00
#
_symmetry.space_group_name_H-M   'P 1'
#
loop_
_entity.id
_entity.type
_entity.pdbx_description
1 polymer ?
#
loop_
_entity_poly.entity_id
_entity_poly.type
_entity_poly.pdbx_seq_one_letter_code
_entity_poly.pdbx_strand_id
1 'polypeptide(L)'
;MSTPQAVRKAAGIGPETILQKIVHPAIAQLYLGNVVVPGKFEPHRAAGFVTRGQDFPQGTSDQFAEAFGVDKVADWPKGTQYLLRFLAHTTEIFDTSFGGPTLEGAQKMGTTRVYPLPFTGTGYTPSAQPIPEYVMELTELPAGTELWRFEPDGEARSVGKYLNRQTGWIPTGDVGFGPGRYWQAPVPLRPTVRRGLCGRYRGQDFDVDFGPAPGSVLLHPLAGQPAPPDFTNGVLEVPDAVVEDLGLLRKLCTFRGAEFEILGIMGDNAVLHFLGENYQTAQELGLSEVDFRQWRTLAARGELTDVRDEIRPIQRGLFARENG
;
A
#
# COMPACT_ATOMS: atom_id res chain seq x y z
N MET A 1 1.83 -6.83 -30.18
CA MET A 1 3.02 -5.98 -30.06
C MET A 1 2.66 -4.84 -29.13
N SER A 2 3.04 -4.94 -27.85
CA SER A 2 2.77 -3.89 -26.86
C SER A 2 3.68 -2.70 -27.16
N THR A 3 3.10 -1.52 -27.26
CA THR A 3 3.85 -0.27 -27.25
C THR A 3 4.69 -0.24 -25.97
N PRO A 4 5.98 0.15 -26.00
CA PRO A 4 6.75 0.30 -24.78
C PRO A 4 6.02 1.28 -23.88
N GLN A 5 5.47 0.79 -22.77
CA GLN A 5 4.92 1.63 -21.73
C GLN A 5 6.11 2.41 -21.18
N ALA A 6 6.27 3.66 -21.63
CA ALA A 6 7.30 4.52 -21.09
C ALA A 6 7.13 4.50 -19.57
N VAL A 7 8.13 3.99 -18.86
CA VAL A 7 8.15 3.94 -17.40
C VAL A 7 8.11 5.39 -16.94
N ARG A 8 6.92 5.89 -16.60
CA ARG A 8 6.72 7.26 -16.10
C ARG A 8 7.08 7.25 -14.62
N LYS A 9 8.38 7.21 -14.34
CA LYS A 9 8.93 7.30 -12.98
C LYS A 9 8.19 8.37 -12.18
N ALA A 10 7.81 8.05 -10.95
CA ALA A 10 7.15 8.97 -10.03
C ALA A 10 8.06 10.17 -9.72
N ALA A 11 7.93 11.23 -10.52
CA ALA A 11 8.80 12.39 -10.44
C ALA A 11 8.68 13.05 -9.06
N GLY A 12 9.82 13.39 -8.46
CA GLY A 12 9.87 14.08 -7.18
C GLY A 12 9.54 13.22 -5.96
N ILE A 13 9.51 11.89 -6.09
CA ILE A 13 9.62 10.94 -4.97
C ILE A 13 11.06 10.44 -4.93
N GLY A 14 11.68 10.53 -3.75
CA GLY A 14 12.94 9.87 -3.41
C GLY A 14 12.82 9.11 -2.08
N PRO A 15 13.82 8.32 -1.66
CA PRO A 15 13.75 7.47 -0.47
C PRO A 15 13.33 8.20 0.82
N GLU A 16 13.78 9.45 0.99
CA GLU A 16 13.48 10.34 2.12
C GLU A 16 12.13 11.08 2.01
N THR A 17 11.44 10.94 0.87
CA THR A 17 10.17 11.63 0.66
C THR A 17 9.11 11.06 1.61
N ILE A 18 8.54 11.93 2.43
CA ILE A 18 7.36 11.60 3.22
C ILE A 18 6.18 11.49 2.25
N LEU A 19 5.51 10.36 2.29
CA LEU A 19 4.27 10.09 1.58
C LEU A 19 3.12 9.98 2.56
N GLN A 20 1.95 10.30 2.04
CA GLN A 20 0.73 10.39 2.81
C GLN A 20 -0.43 9.77 2.04
N LYS A 21 -1.26 8.98 2.73
CA LYS A 21 -2.44 8.31 2.18
C LYS A 21 -3.63 8.58 3.07
N ILE A 22 -4.67 9.22 2.53
CA ILE A 22 -5.96 9.30 3.22
C ILE A 22 -6.54 7.90 3.36
N VAL A 23 -7.07 7.59 4.55
CA VAL A 23 -7.66 6.28 4.85
C VAL A 23 -9.05 6.45 5.42
N HIS A 24 -9.95 5.57 5.00
CA HIS A 24 -11.31 5.55 5.51
C HIS A 24 -11.29 5.25 7.03
N PRO A 25 -12.13 5.90 7.86
CA PRO A 25 -12.15 5.70 9.31
C PRO A 25 -12.28 4.23 9.75
N ALA A 26 -13.09 3.42 9.06
CA ALA A 26 -13.19 1.99 9.34
C ALA A 26 -11.87 1.24 9.07
N ILE A 27 -11.09 1.64 8.05
CA ILE A 27 -9.79 1.04 7.73
C ILE A 27 -8.74 1.46 8.77
N ALA A 28 -8.77 2.72 9.21
CA ALA A 28 -7.93 3.21 10.31
C ALA A 28 -8.12 2.37 11.60
N GLN A 29 -9.36 1.99 11.90
CA GLN A 29 -9.67 1.09 13.02
C GLN A 29 -9.05 -0.30 12.84
N LEU A 30 -9.11 -0.86 11.64
CA LEU A 30 -8.53 -2.18 11.37
C LEU A 30 -6.99 -2.16 11.49
N TYR A 31 -6.33 -1.08 11.04
CA TYR A 31 -4.89 -0.89 11.25
C TYR A 31 -4.55 -0.91 12.74
N LEU A 32 -5.17 -0.03 13.53
CA LEU A 32 -4.88 0.10 14.97
C LEU A 32 -5.19 -1.17 15.74
N GLY A 33 -6.28 -1.85 15.40
CA GLY A 33 -6.66 -3.12 16.02
C GLY A 33 -5.80 -4.31 15.57
N ASN A 34 -4.83 -4.11 14.67
CA ASN A 34 -4.08 -5.19 14.02
C ASN A 34 -5.00 -6.28 13.43
N VAL A 35 -6.17 -5.86 12.93
CA VAL A 35 -7.21 -6.77 12.46
C VAL A 35 -6.88 -7.23 11.04
N VAL A 36 -6.93 -8.54 10.83
CA VAL A 36 -6.95 -9.11 9.49
C VAL A 36 -8.38 -9.37 9.11
N VAL A 37 -8.81 -8.85 7.96
CA VAL A 37 -10.08 -9.24 7.35
C VAL A 37 -9.74 -10.12 6.16
N PRO A 38 -9.91 -11.46 6.26
CA PRO A 38 -9.54 -12.38 5.20
C PRO A 38 -10.04 -11.92 3.84
N GLY A 39 -9.11 -11.80 2.91
CA GLY A 39 -9.36 -11.36 1.55
C GLY A 39 -9.57 -9.87 1.34
N LYS A 40 -9.80 -9.07 2.39
CA LYS A 40 -10.13 -7.64 2.27
C LYS A 40 -9.06 -6.71 2.82
N PHE A 41 -8.44 -7.06 3.93
CA PHE A 41 -7.56 -6.13 4.64
C PHE A 41 -6.45 -6.84 5.42
N GLU A 42 -5.25 -6.25 5.37
CA GLU A 42 -4.07 -6.69 6.09
C GLU A 42 -3.43 -5.48 6.76
N PRO A 43 -3.20 -5.49 8.08
CA PRO A 43 -2.79 -4.30 8.83
C PRO A 43 -1.33 -3.88 8.54
N HIS A 44 -0.55 -4.68 7.84
CA HIS A 44 0.85 -4.40 7.54
C HIS A 44 1.08 -3.96 6.09
N ARG A 45 0.02 -3.77 5.29
CA ARG A 45 0.13 -3.43 3.87
C ARG A 45 -0.83 -2.32 3.49
N ALA A 46 -0.44 -1.54 2.49
CA ALA A 46 -1.28 -0.53 1.87
C ALA A 46 -1.06 -0.51 0.35
N ALA A 47 -1.98 0.12 -0.37
CA ALA A 47 -1.93 0.34 -1.81
C ALA A 47 -2.72 1.60 -2.18
N GLY A 48 -2.66 2.01 -3.45
CA GLY A 48 -3.50 3.06 -4.02
C GLY A 48 -2.90 4.45 -3.90
N PHE A 49 -3.76 5.47 -3.88
CA PHE A 49 -3.34 6.85 -4.04
C PHE A 49 -2.57 7.39 -2.84
N VAL A 50 -1.44 8.02 -3.12
CA VAL A 50 -0.57 8.69 -2.15
C VAL A 50 -0.13 10.05 -2.68
N THR A 51 0.20 10.96 -1.77
CA THR A 51 0.69 12.31 -2.06
C THR A 51 1.94 12.58 -1.24
N ARG A 52 2.83 13.45 -1.73
CA ARG A 52 4.01 13.89 -0.97
C ARG A 52 3.58 14.78 0.19
N GLY A 53 4.18 14.61 1.37
CA GLY A 53 3.82 15.39 2.55
C GLY A 53 3.99 16.90 2.38
N GLN A 54 4.89 17.35 1.49
CA GLN A 54 5.05 18.78 1.16
C GLN A 54 3.89 19.35 0.32
N ASP A 55 3.18 18.51 -0.42
CA ASP A 55 2.02 18.91 -1.23
C ASP A 55 0.71 18.73 -0.46
N PHE A 56 0.78 18.26 0.78
CA PHE A 56 -0.41 18.02 1.58
C PHE A 56 -1.05 19.35 1.99
N PRO A 57 -2.36 19.51 1.76
CA PRO A 57 -3.06 20.73 2.13
C PRO A 57 -2.94 20.98 3.63
N GLN A 58 -2.99 22.25 4.04
CA GLN A 58 -3.18 22.64 5.44
C GLN A 58 -4.67 22.95 5.64
N GLY A 59 -5.24 22.60 6.79
CA GLY A 59 -6.65 22.90 7.04
C GLY A 59 -7.35 21.98 8.03
N THR A 60 -8.68 22.04 7.98
CA THR A 60 -9.59 21.18 8.74
C THR A 60 -9.81 19.83 8.07
N SER A 61 -10.40 18.88 8.80
CA SER A 61 -10.74 17.57 8.26
C SER A 61 -11.64 17.63 7.01
N ASP A 62 -12.59 18.56 6.95
CA ASP A 62 -13.46 18.74 5.78
C ASP A 62 -12.69 19.31 4.57
N GLN A 63 -11.75 20.24 4.81
CA GLN A 63 -10.89 20.76 3.74
C GLN A 63 -9.97 19.67 3.18
N PHE A 64 -9.52 18.73 4.02
CA PHE A 64 -8.82 17.54 3.54
C PHE A 64 -9.73 16.62 2.71
N ALA A 65 -10.94 16.35 3.19
CA ALA A 65 -11.87 15.50 2.47
C ALA A 65 -12.19 16.06 1.06
N GLU A 66 -12.40 17.37 0.97
CA GLU A 66 -12.60 18.09 -0.30
C GLU A 66 -11.34 18.06 -1.19
N ALA A 67 -10.17 18.36 -0.62
CA ALA A 67 -8.92 18.43 -1.36
C ALA A 67 -8.56 17.10 -2.02
N PHE A 68 -8.78 15.97 -1.32
CA PHE A 68 -8.57 14.62 -1.87
C PHE A 68 -9.77 14.08 -2.67
N GLY A 69 -10.85 14.86 -2.79
CA GLY A 69 -12.06 14.45 -3.50
C GLY A 69 -12.78 13.26 -2.87
N VAL A 70 -12.43 12.87 -1.64
CA VAL A 70 -13.06 11.76 -0.93
C VAL A 70 -14.46 12.13 -0.43
N ASP A 71 -14.72 13.43 -0.26
CA ASP A 71 -16.06 13.98 0.01
C ASP A 71 -17.10 13.62 -1.08
N LYS A 72 -16.63 13.33 -2.30
CA LYS A 72 -17.45 12.92 -3.44
C LYS A 72 -17.58 11.42 -3.59
N VAL A 73 -16.92 10.64 -2.72
CA VAL A 73 -17.04 9.19 -2.69
C VAL A 73 -18.29 8.83 -1.89
N ALA A 74 -19.12 7.98 -2.48
CA ALA A 74 -20.33 7.50 -1.82
C ALA A 74 -19.99 6.90 -0.46
N ASP A 75 -20.80 7.24 0.54
CA ASP A 75 -20.68 6.77 1.93
C ASP A 75 -19.38 7.13 2.66
N TRP A 76 -18.56 8.03 2.11
CA TRP A 76 -17.38 8.52 2.83
C TRP A 76 -17.80 9.34 4.07
N PRO A 77 -17.27 9.03 5.27
CA PRO A 77 -17.66 9.72 6.50
C PRO A 77 -17.24 11.19 6.51
N LYS A 78 -18.15 12.05 6.98
CA LYS A 78 -17.88 13.47 7.26
C LYS A 78 -17.21 13.66 8.62
N GLY A 79 -16.59 14.82 8.83
CA GLY A 79 -15.90 15.14 10.07
C GLY A 79 -14.50 14.52 10.12
N THR A 80 -14.16 13.83 11.21
CA THR A 80 -12.80 13.30 11.45
C THR A 80 -12.26 12.50 10.26
N GLN A 81 -11.07 12.88 9.79
CA GLN A 81 -10.35 12.17 8.72
C GLN A 81 -9.09 11.49 9.28
N TYR A 82 -8.63 10.45 8.58
CA TYR A 82 -7.45 9.68 8.97
C TYR A 82 -6.45 9.57 7.83
N LEU A 83 -5.18 9.46 8.20
CA LEU A 83 -4.09 9.48 7.24
C LEU A 83 -2.93 8.59 7.68
N LEU A 84 -2.41 7.77 6.76
CA LEU A 84 -1.12 7.13 6.91
C LEU A 84 -0.02 8.09 6.48
N ARG A 85 1.06 8.19 7.25
CA ARG A 85 2.27 8.97 6.93
C ARG A 85 3.49 8.05 7.04
N PHE A 86 4.28 7.96 5.98
CA PHE A 86 5.44 7.07 5.90
C PHE A 86 6.50 7.61 4.96
N LEU A 87 7.72 7.07 5.03
CA LEU A 87 8.79 7.37 4.08
C LEU A 87 8.67 6.49 2.83
N ALA A 88 9.06 6.97 1.66
CA ALA A 88 8.95 6.20 0.43
C ALA A 88 9.91 4.99 0.38
N HIS A 89 11.13 5.14 0.93
CA HIS A 89 12.28 4.20 0.88
C HIS A 89 12.79 3.81 -0.51
N THR A 90 11.92 3.70 -1.51
CA THR A 90 12.23 3.41 -2.90
C THR A 90 11.28 4.21 -3.80
N THR A 91 11.66 4.35 -5.07
CA THR A 91 10.79 4.93 -6.10
C THR A 91 10.08 3.85 -6.93
N GLU A 92 10.49 2.58 -6.79
CA GLU A 92 10.11 1.49 -7.71
C GLU A 92 8.74 0.86 -7.44
N ILE A 93 8.03 1.31 -6.40
CA ILE A 93 6.67 0.87 -6.05
C ILE A 93 5.62 1.97 -6.26
N PHE A 94 6.03 3.10 -6.84
CA PHE A 94 5.19 4.26 -7.09
C PHE A 94 5.15 4.57 -8.57
N ASP A 95 3.95 4.87 -9.07
CA ASP A 95 3.73 5.33 -10.43
C ASP A 95 2.95 6.64 -10.42
N THR A 96 3.13 7.45 -11.46
CA THR A 96 2.32 8.67 -11.62
C THR A 96 0.89 8.27 -11.97
N SER A 97 -0.10 8.86 -11.30
CA SER A 97 -1.52 8.55 -11.52
C SER A 97 -2.07 9.16 -12.80
N PHE A 98 -1.55 8.79 -13.97
CA PHE A 98 -2.16 9.15 -15.24
C PHE A 98 -3.34 8.22 -15.54
N GLY A 99 -4.47 8.81 -15.90
CA GLY A 99 -5.69 8.08 -16.28
C GLY A 99 -6.73 9.00 -16.92
N GLY A 100 -7.98 8.56 -16.90
CA GLY A 100 -9.11 9.42 -17.24
C GLY A 100 -10.45 8.88 -16.70
N PRO A 101 -11.51 9.70 -16.69
CA PRO A 101 -12.85 9.28 -16.28
C PRO A 101 -13.51 8.31 -17.26
N THR A 102 -12.97 8.21 -18.47
CA THR A 102 -13.40 7.29 -19.52
C THR A 102 -12.18 6.64 -20.17
N LEU A 103 -12.39 5.51 -20.85
CA LEU A 103 -11.31 4.86 -21.60
C LEU A 103 -10.72 5.78 -22.68
N GLU A 104 -11.56 6.54 -23.37
CA GLU A 104 -11.09 7.53 -24.35
C GLU A 104 -10.21 8.60 -23.69
N GLY A 105 -10.60 9.11 -22.51
CA GLY A 105 -9.80 10.06 -21.73
C GLY A 105 -8.47 9.48 -21.28
N ALA A 106 -8.46 8.24 -20.79
CA ALA A 106 -7.25 7.52 -20.41
C ALA A 106 -6.31 7.33 -21.60
N GLN A 107 -6.83 6.94 -22.76
CA GLN A 107 -6.04 6.75 -23.97
C GLN A 107 -5.38 8.06 -24.45
N LYS A 108 -6.06 9.20 -24.34
CA LYS A 108 -5.46 10.53 -24.62
C LYS A 108 -4.27 10.84 -23.71
N MET A 109 -4.25 10.29 -22.50
CA MET A 109 -3.15 10.41 -21.54
C MET A 109 -2.06 9.32 -21.73
N GLY A 110 -2.22 8.42 -22.69
CA GLY A 110 -1.30 7.32 -23.00
C GLY A 110 -1.38 6.15 -22.03
N THR A 111 -2.56 5.89 -21.47
CA THR A 111 -2.81 4.87 -20.44
C THR A 111 -4.16 4.18 -20.67
N THR A 112 -4.39 3.05 -20.01
CA THR A 112 -5.67 2.33 -20.00
C THR A 112 -6.39 2.45 -18.65
N ARG A 113 -5.84 3.23 -17.71
CA ARG A 113 -6.38 3.43 -16.36
C ARG A 113 -7.61 4.33 -16.39
N VAL A 114 -8.77 3.73 -16.14
CA VAL A 114 -10.03 4.45 -15.99
C VAL A 114 -10.34 4.58 -14.52
N TYR A 115 -10.47 5.82 -14.06
CA TYR A 115 -10.76 6.17 -12.69
C TYR A 115 -12.07 6.96 -12.66
N PRO A 116 -13.07 6.59 -11.85
CA PRO A 116 -14.35 7.29 -11.83
C PRO A 116 -14.17 8.72 -11.32
N LEU A 117 -15.20 9.55 -11.54
CA LEU A 117 -15.25 10.89 -10.95
C LEU A 117 -15.04 10.81 -9.42
N PRO A 118 -14.37 11.81 -8.81
CA PRO A 118 -13.97 13.11 -9.38
C PRO A 118 -12.58 13.15 -10.04
N PHE A 119 -12.02 12.01 -10.48
CA PHE A 119 -10.70 11.98 -11.11
C PHE A 119 -10.59 12.89 -12.34
N THR A 120 -9.55 13.73 -12.39
CA THR A 120 -9.36 14.77 -13.42
C THR A 120 -8.34 14.42 -14.50
N GLY A 121 -7.71 13.24 -14.41
CA GLY A 121 -6.70 12.74 -15.36
C GLY A 121 -5.30 12.59 -14.75
N THR A 122 -4.98 13.41 -13.75
CA THR A 122 -3.71 13.36 -13.00
C THR A 122 -3.90 13.13 -11.50
N GLY A 123 -5.15 13.05 -11.02
CA GLY A 123 -5.51 12.84 -9.62
C GLY A 123 -6.99 13.11 -9.31
N TYR A 124 -7.39 12.90 -8.07
CA TYR A 124 -8.72 13.16 -7.48
C TYR A 124 -8.84 14.54 -6.84
N THR A 125 -7.86 15.41 -7.05
CA THR A 125 -7.78 16.74 -6.43
C THR A 125 -8.18 17.84 -7.44
N PRO A 126 -9.49 18.05 -7.72
CA PRO A 126 -9.93 19.12 -8.61
C PRO A 126 -9.78 20.46 -7.90
N SER A 127 -8.66 21.13 -8.07
CA SER A 127 -8.46 22.47 -7.47
C SER A 127 -7.67 23.40 -8.39
N ALA A 128 -7.66 24.69 -8.06
CA ALA A 128 -6.80 25.69 -8.71
C ALA A 128 -5.29 25.43 -8.47
N GLN A 129 -4.96 24.60 -7.48
CA GLN A 129 -3.61 24.16 -7.14
C GLN A 129 -3.60 22.62 -7.06
N PRO A 130 -3.57 21.93 -8.20
CA PRO A 130 -3.67 20.47 -8.24
C PRO A 130 -2.58 19.84 -7.38
N ILE A 131 -2.98 18.90 -6.54
CA ILE A 131 -2.06 18.14 -5.67
C ILE A 131 -1.59 16.93 -6.48
N PRO A 132 -0.27 16.78 -6.72
CA PRO A 132 0.25 15.60 -7.38
C PRO A 132 -0.09 14.33 -6.60
N GLU A 133 -0.68 13.37 -7.29
CA GLU A 133 -0.96 12.04 -6.75
C GLU A 133 -0.13 10.98 -7.47
N TYR A 134 0.13 9.91 -6.74
CA TYR A 134 0.87 8.75 -7.20
C TYR A 134 0.09 7.51 -6.80
N VAL A 135 0.19 6.45 -7.60
CA VAL A 135 -0.35 5.15 -7.25
C VAL A 135 0.77 4.32 -6.63
N MET A 136 0.54 3.84 -5.42
CA MET A 136 1.41 2.90 -4.73
C MET A 136 0.90 1.48 -4.98
N GLU A 137 1.80 0.58 -5.41
CA GLU A 137 1.51 -0.84 -5.49
C GLU A 137 1.21 -1.45 -4.12
N LEU A 138 0.46 -2.56 -4.07
CA LEU A 138 0.20 -3.24 -2.80
C LEU A 138 1.49 -3.81 -2.21
N THR A 139 1.97 -3.16 -1.16
CA THR A 139 3.26 -3.46 -0.52
C THR A 139 3.16 -3.31 0.99
N GLU A 140 4.19 -3.77 1.70
CA GLU A 140 4.32 -3.56 3.13
C GLU A 140 4.52 -2.09 3.50
N LEU A 141 3.89 -1.70 4.60
CA LEU A 141 4.13 -0.42 5.23
C LEU A 141 5.54 -0.41 5.82
N PRO A 142 6.34 0.67 5.62
CA PRO A 142 7.61 0.81 6.29
C PRO A 142 7.46 0.85 7.81
N ALA A 143 8.43 0.28 8.51
CA ALA A 143 8.56 0.45 9.95
C ALA A 143 8.60 1.95 10.29
N GLY A 144 7.89 2.34 11.34
CA GLY A 144 7.75 3.73 11.74
C GLY A 144 6.64 4.50 11.04
N THR A 145 5.88 3.88 10.12
CA THR A 145 4.65 4.47 9.56
C THR A 145 3.73 4.94 10.69
N GLU A 146 3.21 6.16 10.56
CA GLU A 146 2.30 6.76 11.52
C GLU A 146 0.88 6.79 10.97
N LEU A 147 -0.11 6.63 11.87
CA LEU A 147 -1.51 6.91 11.58
C LEU A 147 -1.87 8.21 12.29
N TRP A 148 -2.37 9.16 11.52
CA TRP A 148 -2.77 10.49 11.98
C TRP A 148 -4.29 10.61 11.95
N ARG A 149 -4.83 11.33 12.92
CA ARG A 149 -6.23 11.70 13.03
C ARG A 149 -6.34 13.21 12.95
N PHE A 150 -7.21 13.69 12.07
CA PHE A 150 -7.52 15.11 11.89
C PHE A 150 -8.97 15.35 12.30
N GLU A 151 -9.16 16.25 13.26
CA GLU A 151 -10.45 16.61 13.79
C GLU A 151 -11.09 17.75 12.97
N PRO A 152 -12.43 17.94 13.08
CA PRO A 152 -13.13 19.02 12.37
C PRO A 152 -12.64 20.44 12.70
N ASP A 153 -12.05 20.64 13.87
CA ASP A 153 -11.47 21.91 14.30
C ASP A 153 -10.04 22.16 13.77
N GLY A 154 -9.48 21.19 13.03
CA GLY A 154 -8.12 21.23 12.50
C GLY A 154 -7.05 20.67 13.44
N GLU A 155 -7.40 20.17 14.64
CA GLU A 155 -6.45 19.46 15.49
C GLU A 155 -5.96 18.20 14.77
N ALA A 156 -4.63 18.05 14.69
CA ALA A 156 -3.97 16.89 14.12
C ALA A 156 -3.17 16.18 15.19
N ARG A 157 -3.36 14.86 15.33
CA ARG A 157 -2.58 14.04 16.26
C ARG A 157 -2.22 12.68 15.68
N SER A 158 -1.02 12.21 15.99
CA SER A 158 -0.65 10.81 15.78
C SER A 158 -1.47 9.94 16.74
N VAL A 159 -2.06 8.86 16.21
CA VAL A 159 -2.95 7.93 16.93
C VAL A 159 -2.46 6.49 16.87
N GLY A 160 -1.46 6.20 16.03
CA GLY A 160 -0.74 4.94 16.06
C GLY A 160 0.58 4.99 15.31
N LYS A 161 1.43 4.01 15.60
CA LYS A 161 2.71 3.79 14.92
C LYS A 161 2.86 2.31 14.58
N TYR A 162 3.11 2.00 13.32
CA TYR A 162 3.47 0.67 12.86
C TYR A 162 4.93 0.40 13.18
N LEU A 163 5.24 -0.70 13.87
CA LEU A 163 6.61 -1.05 14.21
C LEU A 163 7.26 -1.95 13.16
N ASN A 164 6.61 -3.05 12.79
CA ASN A 164 7.05 -4.03 11.79
C ASN A 164 5.99 -5.13 11.68
N ARG A 165 6.14 -6.05 10.72
CA ARG A 165 5.14 -7.10 10.45
C ARG A 165 4.93 -8.08 11.59
N GLN A 166 5.90 -8.24 12.49
CA GLN A 166 5.81 -9.13 13.66
C GLN A 166 5.08 -8.46 14.83
N THR A 167 5.17 -7.13 14.94
CA THR A 167 4.67 -6.35 16.08
C THR A 167 3.42 -5.52 15.74
N GLY A 168 3.20 -5.22 14.47
CA GLY A 168 2.05 -4.47 13.99
C GLY A 168 2.02 -3.01 14.47
N TRP A 169 0.80 -2.49 14.57
CA TRP A 169 0.48 -1.14 15.03
C TRP A 169 0.41 -1.07 16.55
N ILE A 170 1.01 -0.02 17.10
CA ILE A 170 0.88 0.37 18.51
C ILE A 170 0.16 1.71 18.57
N PRO A 171 -0.95 1.83 19.31
CA PRO A 171 -1.64 3.10 19.51
C PRO A 171 -0.72 4.14 20.16
N THR A 172 -0.84 5.39 19.71
CA THR A 172 -0.16 6.54 20.33
C THR A 172 -1.22 7.46 20.95
N GLY A 173 -1.10 7.71 22.25
CA GLY A 173 -2.06 8.54 22.99
C GLY A 173 -3.34 7.83 23.46
N ASP A 174 -4.25 8.59 24.04
CA ASP A 174 -5.52 8.11 24.63
C ASP A 174 -6.67 8.11 23.61
N VAL A 175 -6.40 7.58 22.41
CA VAL A 175 -7.44 7.40 21.42
C VAL A 175 -8.27 6.18 21.77
N GLY A 176 -9.35 6.44 22.50
CA GLY A 176 -10.46 5.51 22.69
C GLY A 176 -11.05 5.12 21.35
N PHE A 177 -10.54 4.04 20.76
CA PHE A 177 -11.11 3.43 19.56
C PHE A 177 -12.12 2.37 19.96
N GLY A 178 -13.41 2.73 19.87
CA GLY A 178 -14.54 1.86 20.14
C GLY A 178 -14.67 1.39 21.60
N PRO A 179 -15.80 0.75 21.96
CA PRO A 179 -16.04 0.24 23.31
C PRO A 179 -15.17 -0.97 23.69
N GLY A 180 -14.39 -1.53 22.75
CA GLY A 180 -13.52 -2.67 22.97
C GLY A 180 -12.05 -2.28 22.89
N ARG A 181 -11.36 -2.22 24.04
CA ARG A 181 -9.88 -2.21 24.12
C ARG A 181 -9.32 -3.60 23.76
N TYR A 182 -9.71 -4.16 22.62
CA TYR A 182 -9.19 -5.44 22.15
C TYR A 182 -7.87 -5.23 21.42
N TRP A 183 -6.87 -4.74 22.16
CA TRP A 183 -5.50 -4.69 21.69
C TRP A 183 -4.91 -6.09 21.80
N GLN A 184 -5.26 -6.95 20.84
CA GLN A 184 -4.53 -8.21 20.72
C GLN A 184 -3.14 -7.89 20.16
N ALA A 185 -2.11 -8.51 20.73
CA ALA A 185 -0.83 -8.64 20.04
C ALA A 185 -1.13 -9.17 18.62
N PRO A 186 -0.42 -8.71 17.58
CA PRO A 186 -0.72 -9.15 16.22
C PRO A 186 -0.76 -10.67 16.20
N VAL A 187 -1.79 -11.23 15.59
CA VAL A 187 -1.70 -12.61 15.13
C VAL A 187 -0.70 -12.55 13.98
N PRO A 188 0.50 -13.19 14.08
CA PRO A 188 1.44 -13.18 12.98
C PRO A 188 0.70 -13.69 11.76
N LEU A 189 0.52 -12.83 10.75
CA LEU A 189 -0.01 -13.26 9.48
C LEU A 189 0.95 -14.31 8.97
N ARG A 190 0.48 -15.54 8.90
CA ARG A 190 1.12 -16.58 8.11
C ARG A 190 0.39 -16.52 6.77
N PRO A 191 0.85 -15.68 5.82
CA PRO A 191 0.16 -15.60 4.56
C PRO A 191 0.24 -16.99 3.93
N THR A 192 -0.91 -17.47 3.43
CA THR A 192 -0.97 -18.75 2.72
C THR A 192 -0.25 -18.69 1.36
N VAL A 193 0.24 -17.49 0.99
CA VAL A 193 1.10 -17.21 -0.16
C VAL A 193 2.22 -16.27 0.28
N ARG A 194 3.48 -16.67 0.11
CA ARG A 194 4.63 -15.77 0.35
C ARG A 194 4.67 -14.70 -0.74
N ARG A 195 4.78 -13.43 -0.33
CA ARG A 195 4.79 -12.24 -1.21
C ARG A 195 5.24 -11.01 -0.43
N GLY A 196 5.47 -9.90 -1.13
CA GLY A 196 5.99 -8.65 -0.61
C GLY A 196 7.52 -8.60 -0.61
N LEU A 197 8.08 -7.69 0.15
CA LEU A 197 9.54 -7.51 0.21
C LEU A 197 10.23 -8.74 0.81
N CYS A 198 11.26 -9.22 0.11
CA CYS A 198 12.10 -10.34 0.50
C CYS A 198 13.57 -10.04 0.21
N GLY A 199 14.46 -10.75 0.90
CA GLY A 199 15.88 -10.65 0.65
C GLY A 199 16.63 -11.80 1.29
N ARG A 200 17.90 -11.92 0.95
CA ARG A 200 18.81 -12.94 1.46
C ARG A 200 19.90 -12.27 2.29
N TYR A 201 20.21 -12.80 3.47
CA TYR A 201 21.23 -12.25 4.35
C TYR A 201 22.07 -13.38 4.89
N ARG A 202 23.40 -13.31 4.66
CA ARG A 202 24.35 -14.37 5.02
C ARG A 202 23.94 -15.74 4.46
N GLY A 203 23.43 -15.75 3.22
CA GLY A 203 22.98 -16.96 2.53
C GLY A 203 21.63 -17.54 3.00
N GLN A 204 20.89 -16.88 3.90
CA GLN A 204 19.55 -17.31 4.32
C GLN A 204 18.47 -16.34 3.82
N ASP A 205 17.31 -16.86 3.41
CA ASP A 205 16.16 -16.06 2.97
C ASP A 205 15.36 -15.51 4.15
N PHE A 206 14.92 -14.27 4.01
CA PHE A 206 14.07 -13.57 4.97
C PHE A 206 12.92 -12.87 4.25
N ASP A 207 11.84 -12.65 4.98
CA ASP A 207 10.86 -11.63 4.64
C ASP A 207 11.37 -10.28 5.17
N VAL A 208 11.06 -9.18 4.49
CA VAL A 208 11.72 -7.88 4.74
C VAL A 208 10.69 -6.76 4.90
N ASP A 209 10.82 -5.90 5.90
CA ASP A 209 10.18 -4.58 5.91
C ASP A 209 11.22 -3.50 5.58
N PHE A 210 10.78 -2.39 4.97
CA PHE A 210 11.58 -1.17 5.04
C PHE A 210 11.73 -0.73 6.50
N GLY A 211 12.94 -0.33 6.90
CA GLY A 211 13.25 0.06 8.28
C GLY A 211 12.72 1.45 8.65
N PRO A 212 13.02 1.95 9.86
CA PRO A 212 12.54 3.25 10.33
C PRO A 212 13.20 4.45 9.63
N ALA A 213 14.31 4.23 8.93
CA ALA A 213 15.03 5.24 8.17
C ALA A 213 15.40 4.72 6.77
N PRO A 214 15.50 5.58 5.73
CA PRO A 214 15.86 5.12 4.40
C PRO A 214 17.27 4.53 4.36
N GLY A 215 17.47 3.49 3.54
CA GLY A 215 18.69 2.68 3.54
C GLY A 215 18.79 1.62 4.65
N SER A 216 17.78 1.50 5.52
CA SER A 216 17.66 0.40 6.49
C SER A 216 16.49 -0.53 6.13
N VAL A 217 16.62 -1.80 6.51
CA VAL A 217 15.58 -2.82 6.38
C VAL A 217 15.51 -3.68 7.63
N LEU A 218 14.33 -4.22 7.90
CA LEU A 218 14.10 -5.18 8.97
C LEU A 218 13.94 -6.57 8.38
N LEU A 219 14.76 -7.51 8.84
CA LEU A 219 14.70 -8.91 8.46
C LEU A 219 13.78 -9.66 9.41
N HIS A 220 12.98 -10.56 8.82
CA HIS A 220 12.04 -11.41 9.52
C HIS A 220 12.26 -12.87 9.12
N PRO A 221 12.47 -13.80 10.07
CA PRO A 221 12.56 -15.22 9.77
C PRO A 221 11.32 -15.70 9.03
N LEU A 222 11.51 -16.57 8.05
CA LEU A 222 10.37 -17.16 7.33
C LEU A 222 9.47 -17.93 8.29
N ALA A 223 8.18 -17.98 7.98
CA ALA A 223 7.20 -18.67 8.81
C ALA A 223 7.61 -20.11 9.10
N GLY A 224 7.66 -20.48 10.39
CA GLY A 224 8.06 -21.81 10.85
C GLY A 224 9.57 -22.02 11.00
N GLN A 225 10.41 -21.04 10.63
CA GLN A 225 11.84 -21.07 10.89
C GLN A 225 12.17 -20.37 12.21
N PRO A 226 13.13 -20.88 13.00
CA PRO A 226 13.59 -20.20 14.21
C PRO A 226 14.35 -18.91 13.83
N ALA A 227 14.22 -17.89 14.69
CA ALA A 227 15.01 -16.68 14.55
C ALA A 227 16.51 -16.98 14.79
N PRO A 228 17.42 -16.47 13.94
CA PRO A 228 18.85 -16.55 14.20
C PRO A 228 19.25 -15.87 15.53
N PRO A 229 20.39 -16.24 16.15
CA PRO A 229 20.76 -15.76 17.48
C PRO A 229 20.98 -14.25 17.62
N ASP A 230 21.27 -13.55 16.51
CA ASP A 230 21.45 -12.10 16.47
C ASP A 230 20.14 -11.31 16.34
N PHE A 231 19.00 -11.98 16.15
CA PHE A 231 17.69 -11.34 16.07
C PHE A 231 17.17 -11.03 17.47
N THR A 232 16.68 -9.81 17.67
CA THR A 232 16.03 -9.39 18.92
C THR A 232 14.53 -9.40 18.72
N ASN A 233 13.79 -10.13 19.57
CA ASN A 233 12.34 -10.30 19.43
C ASN A 233 11.90 -10.78 18.03
N GLY A 234 12.72 -11.62 17.39
CA GLY A 234 12.42 -12.16 16.05
C GLY A 234 12.61 -11.18 14.89
N VAL A 235 13.32 -10.06 15.12
CA VAL A 235 13.63 -9.05 14.10
C VAL A 235 15.12 -8.69 14.15
N LEU A 236 15.71 -8.40 13.00
CA LEU A 236 17.05 -7.83 12.89
C LEU A 236 17.03 -6.64 11.93
N GLU A 237 17.48 -5.48 12.39
CA GLU A 237 17.67 -4.30 11.54
C GLU A 237 19.07 -4.32 10.93
N VAL A 238 19.16 -4.13 9.61
CA VAL A 238 20.44 -4.05 8.89
C VAL A 238 20.37 -2.96 7.81
N PRO A 239 21.52 -2.45 7.34
CA PRO A 239 21.56 -1.65 6.12
C PRO A 239 21.08 -2.47 4.91
N ASP A 240 20.31 -1.87 4.02
CA ASP A 240 19.82 -2.54 2.80
C ASP A 240 20.95 -3.06 1.90
N ALA A 241 22.11 -2.38 1.92
CA ALA A 241 23.30 -2.73 1.15
C ALA A 241 23.90 -4.08 1.52
N VAL A 242 23.65 -4.59 2.73
CA VAL A 242 24.15 -5.91 3.17
C VAL A 242 23.16 -7.05 2.87
N VAL A 243 21.96 -6.72 2.38
CA VAL A 243 20.95 -7.71 1.98
C VAL A 243 21.17 -8.08 0.51
N GLU A 244 21.50 -9.35 0.30
CA GLU A 244 21.57 -10.01 -1.00
C GLU A 244 20.15 -10.10 -1.59
N ASP A 245 20.03 -10.00 -2.92
CA ASP A 245 18.78 -10.19 -3.67
C ASP A 245 17.52 -9.48 -3.12
N LEU A 246 17.67 -8.29 -2.51
CA LEU A 246 16.52 -7.48 -2.07
C LEU A 246 15.56 -7.23 -3.25
N GLY A 247 14.31 -7.63 -3.09
CA GLY A 247 13.30 -7.54 -4.14
C GLY A 247 11.86 -7.62 -3.62
N LEU A 248 10.92 -7.22 -4.46
CA LEU A 248 9.49 -7.37 -4.26
C LEU A 248 9.03 -8.67 -4.95
N LEU A 249 8.67 -9.67 -4.14
CA LEU A 249 8.11 -10.94 -4.60
C LEU A 249 6.59 -10.83 -4.73
N ARG A 250 6.05 -11.21 -5.88
CA ARG A 250 4.61 -11.23 -6.14
C ARG A 250 4.21 -12.58 -6.71
N LYS A 251 3.01 -13.04 -6.37
CA LYS A 251 2.43 -14.24 -6.97
C LYS A 251 1.32 -13.82 -7.92
N LEU A 252 1.57 -13.92 -9.21
CA LEU A 252 0.68 -13.43 -10.26
C LEU A 252 -0.16 -14.56 -10.85
N CYS A 253 -1.32 -14.20 -11.39
CA CYS A 253 -2.15 -15.09 -12.19
C CYS A 253 -3.04 -14.31 -13.16
N THR A 254 -3.60 -15.02 -14.14
CA THR A 254 -4.71 -14.53 -14.96
C THR A 254 -6.03 -15.10 -14.45
N PHE A 255 -7.04 -14.25 -14.32
CA PHE A 255 -8.42 -14.64 -14.01
C PHE A 255 -9.37 -13.90 -14.94
N ARG A 256 -10.19 -14.65 -15.69
CA ARG A 256 -11.14 -14.10 -16.68
C ARG A 256 -10.52 -13.10 -17.67
N GLY A 257 -9.28 -13.37 -18.09
CA GLY A 257 -8.55 -12.56 -19.07
C GLY A 257 -7.87 -11.30 -18.50
N ALA A 258 -7.92 -11.07 -17.19
CA ALA A 258 -7.26 -9.96 -16.52
C ALA A 258 -6.15 -10.46 -15.57
N GLU A 259 -5.15 -9.61 -15.32
CA GLU A 259 -4.03 -9.92 -14.42
C GLU A 259 -4.35 -9.56 -12.96
N PHE A 260 -3.97 -10.47 -12.06
CA PHE A 260 -4.17 -10.37 -10.62
C PHE A 260 -2.93 -10.79 -9.84
N GLU A 261 -2.78 -10.26 -8.64
CA GLU A 261 -1.90 -10.81 -7.60
C GLU A 261 -2.71 -11.71 -6.66
N ILE A 262 -2.20 -12.91 -6.38
CA ILE A 262 -2.75 -13.84 -5.39
C ILE A 262 -2.28 -13.38 -4.00
N LEU A 263 -3.23 -12.93 -3.18
CA LEU A 263 -2.95 -12.48 -1.82
C LEU A 263 -2.93 -13.62 -0.80
N GLY A 264 -3.70 -14.66 -1.06
CA GLY A 264 -3.86 -15.80 -0.17
C GLY A 264 -4.76 -16.87 -0.75
N ILE A 265 -4.63 -18.07 -0.20
CA ILE A 265 -5.48 -19.24 -0.45
C ILE A 265 -6.34 -19.53 0.78
N MET A 266 -7.62 -19.80 0.56
CA MET A 266 -8.61 -20.20 1.57
C MET A 266 -9.39 -21.42 1.04
N GLY A 267 -8.96 -22.62 1.43
CA GLY A 267 -9.49 -23.87 0.88
C GLY A 267 -9.24 -23.95 -0.63
N ASP A 268 -10.32 -24.14 -1.39
CA ASP A 268 -10.28 -24.21 -2.86
C ASP A 268 -10.36 -22.85 -3.54
N ASN A 269 -10.41 -21.76 -2.78
CA ASN A 269 -10.47 -20.39 -3.30
C ASN A 269 -9.16 -19.64 -3.13
N ALA A 270 -8.89 -18.72 -4.04
CA ALA A 270 -7.83 -17.73 -3.96
C ALA A 270 -8.44 -16.33 -3.77
N VAL A 271 -7.81 -15.53 -2.92
CA VAL A 271 -8.02 -14.10 -2.84
C VAL A 271 -7.17 -13.43 -3.90
N LEU A 272 -7.80 -12.65 -4.77
CA LEU A 272 -7.12 -11.96 -5.87
C LEU A 272 -7.20 -10.44 -5.68
N HIS A 273 -6.10 -9.75 -5.97
CA HIS A 273 -6.01 -8.31 -6.08
C HIS A 273 -5.82 -7.90 -7.53
N PHE A 274 -6.68 -7.02 -8.03
CA PHE A 274 -6.68 -6.63 -9.43
C PHE A 274 -5.59 -5.62 -9.75
N LEU A 275 -4.76 -5.92 -10.75
CA LEU A 275 -3.59 -5.10 -11.11
C LEU A 275 -3.87 -4.09 -12.22
N GLY A 276 -5.01 -4.21 -12.90
CA GLY A 276 -5.29 -3.40 -14.08
C GLY A 276 -5.66 -1.94 -13.80
N GLU A 277 -5.90 -1.56 -12.54
CA GLU A 277 -6.22 -0.18 -12.13
C GLU A 277 -7.31 0.50 -12.99
N ASN A 278 -8.28 -0.29 -13.47
CA ASN A 278 -9.35 0.16 -14.35
C ASN A 278 -10.71 -0.14 -13.72
N TYR A 279 -11.42 0.91 -13.34
CA TYR A 279 -12.72 0.83 -12.69
C TYR A 279 -13.78 0.14 -13.55
N GLN A 280 -13.83 0.41 -14.86
CA GLN A 280 -14.81 -0.21 -15.75
C GLN A 280 -14.60 -1.73 -15.83
N THR A 281 -13.35 -2.15 -16.03
CA THR A 281 -12.99 -3.58 -16.01
C THR A 281 -13.27 -4.21 -14.65
N ALA A 282 -13.00 -3.50 -13.54
CA ALA A 282 -13.33 -4.00 -12.21
C ALA A 282 -14.84 -4.21 -12.02
N GLN A 283 -15.68 -3.32 -12.54
CA GLN A 283 -17.14 -3.47 -12.52
C GLN A 283 -17.60 -4.65 -13.39
N GLU A 284 -17.08 -4.78 -14.62
CA GLU A 284 -17.40 -5.88 -15.54
C GLU A 284 -17.03 -7.25 -14.96
N LEU A 285 -15.91 -7.33 -14.22
CA LEU A 285 -15.45 -8.53 -13.54
C LEU A 285 -16.20 -8.79 -12.21
N GLY A 286 -17.05 -7.88 -11.76
CA GLY A 286 -17.80 -7.99 -10.50
C GLY A 286 -16.91 -7.93 -9.26
N LEU A 287 -15.82 -7.16 -9.31
CA LEU A 287 -14.87 -7.04 -8.20
C LEU A 287 -15.45 -6.17 -7.07
N SER A 288 -15.01 -6.42 -5.84
CA SER A 288 -15.34 -5.59 -4.68
C SER A 288 -14.25 -4.55 -4.45
N GLU A 289 -14.64 -3.29 -4.28
CA GLU A 289 -13.74 -2.23 -3.81
C GLU A 289 -13.55 -2.40 -2.28
N VAL A 290 -12.32 -2.67 -1.84
CA VAL A 290 -11.98 -2.99 -0.43
C VAL A 290 -11.27 -1.85 0.30
N ASP A 291 -10.69 -0.93 -0.47
CA ASP A 291 -10.14 0.36 -0.05
C ASP A 291 -10.31 1.29 -1.26
N PHE A 292 -10.09 2.59 -1.08
CA PHE A 292 -10.28 3.59 -2.12
C PHE A 292 -9.53 3.22 -3.42
N ARG A 293 -10.31 2.84 -4.45
CA ARG A 293 -9.87 2.40 -5.78
C ARG A 293 -8.99 1.16 -5.78
N GLN A 294 -9.20 0.27 -4.80
CA GLN A 294 -8.51 -1.00 -4.69
C GLN A 294 -9.53 -2.13 -4.79
N TRP A 295 -9.40 -2.97 -5.82
CA TRP A 295 -10.39 -4.01 -6.12
C TRP A 295 -9.85 -5.40 -5.83
N ARG A 296 -10.70 -6.26 -5.26
CA ARG A 296 -10.40 -7.65 -4.94
C ARG A 296 -11.58 -8.56 -5.27
N THR A 297 -11.30 -9.85 -5.39
CA THR A 297 -12.33 -10.89 -5.53
C THR A 297 -11.86 -12.22 -4.94
N LEU A 298 -12.79 -13.16 -4.81
CA LEU A 298 -12.52 -14.57 -4.55
C LEU A 298 -12.77 -15.36 -5.83
N ALA A 299 -11.84 -16.23 -6.18
CA ALA A 299 -11.97 -17.11 -7.34
C ALA A 299 -11.63 -18.55 -6.96
N ALA A 300 -12.29 -19.53 -7.57
CA ALA A 300 -11.88 -20.91 -7.43
C ALA A 300 -10.47 -21.09 -8.02
N ARG A 301 -9.60 -21.83 -7.33
CA ARG A 301 -8.20 -22.02 -7.76
C ARG A 301 -8.09 -22.66 -9.15
N GLY A 302 -9.04 -23.51 -9.53
CA GLY A 302 -9.10 -24.13 -10.85
C GLY A 302 -9.46 -23.17 -11.99
N GLU A 303 -9.95 -21.97 -11.69
CA GLU A 303 -10.22 -20.93 -12.69
C GLU A 303 -8.98 -20.06 -12.99
N LEU A 304 -7.93 -20.15 -12.17
CA LEU A 304 -6.72 -19.37 -12.35
C LEU A 304 -5.84 -19.98 -13.42
N THR A 305 -5.34 -19.16 -14.32
CA THR A 305 -4.33 -19.54 -15.32
C THR A 305 -3.06 -18.73 -15.14
N ASP A 306 -1.96 -19.15 -15.77
CA ASP A 306 -0.69 -18.41 -15.76
C ASP A 306 -0.19 -18.03 -14.35
N VAL A 307 -0.31 -18.97 -13.41
CA VAL A 307 0.14 -18.79 -12.03
C VAL A 307 1.66 -18.82 -11.99
N ARG A 308 2.28 -17.71 -11.57
CA ARG A 308 3.74 -17.55 -11.58
C ARG A 308 4.23 -16.68 -10.43
N ASP A 309 5.50 -16.82 -10.07
CA ASP A 309 6.17 -15.89 -9.19
C ASP A 309 6.91 -14.84 -10.03
N GLU A 310 6.80 -13.58 -9.62
CA GLU A 310 7.55 -12.45 -10.16
C GLU A 310 8.40 -11.87 -9.03
N ILE A 311 9.69 -11.67 -9.29
CA ILE A 311 10.57 -10.95 -8.36
C ILE A 311 11.10 -9.73 -9.09
N ARG A 312 10.71 -8.54 -8.61
CA ARG A 312 11.25 -7.27 -9.07
C ARG A 312 12.36 -6.82 -8.12
N PRO A 313 13.62 -6.70 -8.55
CA PRO A 313 14.68 -6.17 -7.70
C PRO A 313 14.32 -4.80 -7.14
N ILE A 314 14.69 -4.54 -5.89
CA ILE A 314 14.59 -3.21 -5.28
C ILE A 314 15.98 -2.58 -5.24
N GLN A 315 16.12 -1.36 -5.76
CA GLN A 315 17.38 -0.62 -5.68
C GLN A 315 17.80 -0.38 -4.24
N ARG A 316 19.09 -0.63 -3.97
CA ARG A 316 19.71 -0.53 -2.64
C ARG A 316 20.46 0.79 -2.47
N GLY A 317 20.45 1.31 -1.26
CA GLY A 317 21.22 2.46 -0.81
C GLY A 317 20.50 3.79 -1.00
N LEU A 318 20.72 4.71 -0.06
CA LEU A 318 20.23 6.10 -0.07
C LEU A 318 20.56 6.87 -1.36
N PHE A 319 21.65 6.49 -2.04
CA PHE A 319 22.18 7.15 -3.23
C PHE A 319 22.01 6.32 -4.50
N ALA A 320 21.03 5.41 -4.54
CA ALA A 320 20.59 4.81 -5.80
C ALA A 320 20.28 5.96 -6.77
N ARG A 321 21.17 6.14 -7.75
CA ARG A 321 21.43 7.42 -8.43
C ARG A 321 20.14 8.10 -8.90
N GLU A 322 19.99 9.39 -8.60
CA GLU A 322 18.99 10.29 -9.22
C GLU A 322 19.17 10.47 -10.75
N ASN A 323 20.00 9.66 -11.41
CA ASN A 323 20.38 9.83 -12.81
C ASN A 323 20.10 8.57 -13.62
N GLY A 324 19.07 8.66 -14.49
CA GLY A 324 18.75 7.72 -15.55
C GLY A 324 17.35 7.95 -16.09
#